data_AF-A0A136JK11-F1
#
_entry.id   AF-A0A136JK11-F1
#
_cell.length_a   1.000
_cell.length_b   1.000
_cell.length_c   1.000
_cell.angle_alpha   90.00
_cell.angle_beta   90.00
_cell.angle_gamma   90.00
#
_symmetry.space_group_name_H-M   'P 1'
#
loop_
_entity.id
_entity.type
_entity.pdbx_description
1 polymer ?
#
loop_
_entity_poly.entity_id
_entity_poly.type
_entity_poly.pdbx_seq_one_letter_code
_entity_poly.pdbx_strand_id
1 'polypeptide(L)'
;MSTYYEFRMLNLPSRYKLSETSQTMLKAHDDYMTSIISEAELGRLVRLSKDNRSAMVETMVKVSEIMAKKPDESAHCLAIIKTCGEIITIADRPVPTGGFPYFFKLPPEVRNRVYDFYLRAGETTKTLIPHPKKPAGCSCAPHEAPKYLYFTPKSVSALRASKRLRQEIYAALYRRYLKENVRSIKFHWCGPKADTAIEKLKECSSLESLCVVVSKSTTRHLTRREQGFHAFFGSKRTVPITDALGIDELIQLRGLKKVEVRTVDSRRADMRTADERASLSALLQANLKLPRKDGSVDAQDDTNSH
;
A
#
# COMPACT_ATOMS: atom_id res chain seq x y z
N MET A 1 32.70 -17.96 21.41
CA MET A 1 31.32 -18.08 20.86
C MET A 1 31.46 -18.23 19.37
N SER A 2 30.86 -19.25 18.76
CA SER A 2 30.89 -19.40 17.31
C SER A 2 29.89 -18.46 16.66
N THR A 3 30.29 -17.83 15.56
CA THR A 3 29.48 -16.85 14.82
C THR A 3 28.86 -17.49 13.59
N TYR A 4 27.76 -16.94 13.09
CA TYR A 4 27.22 -17.33 11.78
C TYR A 4 28.23 -17.08 10.65
N TYR A 5 29.11 -16.07 10.78
CA TYR A 5 30.24 -15.91 9.86
C TYR A 5 31.16 -17.15 9.85
N GLU A 6 31.53 -17.68 11.01
CA GLU A 6 32.32 -18.91 11.13
C GLU A 6 31.60 -20.11 10.50
N PHE A 7 30.28 -20.24 10.73
CA PHE A 7 29.48 -21.29 10.10
C PHE A 7 29.51 -21.20 8.57
N ARG A 8 29.48 -19.98 8.01
CA ARG A 8 29.59 -19.76 6.57
C ARG A 8 30.98 -20.10 6.04
N MET A 9 32.05 -19.72 6.74
CA MET A 9 33.43 -20.04 6.34
C MET A 9 33.67 -21.55 6.27
N LEU A 10 33.07 -22.30 7.20
CA LEU A 10 33.13 -23.76 7.23
C LEU A 10 32.09 -24.44 6.31
N ASN A 11 31.32 -23.64 5.56
CA ASN A 11 30.23 -24.08 4.67
C ASN A 11 29.19 -24.99 5.36
N LEU A 12 28.96 -24.80 6.66
CA LEU A 12 28.03 -25.63 7.44
C LEU A 12 26.58 -25.49 6.98
N PRO A 13 26.06 -24.29 6.63
CA PRO A 13 24.68 -24.17 6.17
C PRO A 13 24.36 -25.04 4.96
N SER A 14 25.28 -25.11 3.99
CA SER A 14 25.12 -25.95 2.80
C SER A 14 25.30 -27.43 3.13
N ARG A 15 26.33 -27.79 3.92
CA ARG A 15 26.62 -29.17 4.32
C ARG A 15 25.49 -29.79 5.13
N TYR A 16 24.90 -29.02 6.04
CA TYR A 16 23.78 -29.44 6.90
C TYR A 16 22.42 -29.16 6.26
N LYS A 17 22.40 -28.58 5.06
CA LYS A 17 21.19 -28.23 4.31
C LYS A 17 20.21 -27.41 5.17
N LEU A 18 20.71 -26.39 5.86
CA LEU A 18 19.89 -25.51 6.68
C LEU A 18 18.97 -24.67 5.79
N SER A 19 17.73 -24.46 6.22
CA SER A 19 16.77 -23.64 5.47
C SER A 19 17.24 -22.18 5.39
N GLU A 20 16.78 -21.46 4.37
CA GLU A 20 17.09 -20.04 4.21
C GLU A 20 16.59 -19.20 5.40
N THR A 21 15.41 -19.57 5.94
CA THR A 21 14.86 -18.97 7.16
C THR A 21 15.78 -19.18 8.35
N SER A 22 16.32 -20.40 8.53
CA SER A 22 17.25 -20.69 9.63
C SER A 22 18.54 -19.90 9.50
N GLN A 23 19.08 -19.81 8.28
CA GLN A 23 20.28 -19.02 8.00
C GLN A 23 20.07 -17.54 8.30
N THR A 24 18.91 -17.00 7.95
CA THR A 24 18.53 -15.62 8.25
C THR A 24 18.47 -15.37 9.76
N MET A 25 17.92 -16.30 10.53
CA MET A 25 17.84 -16.19 11.99
C MET A 25 19.21 -16.33 12.68
N LEU A 26 20.08 -17.22 12.20
CA LEU A 26 21.45 -17.33 12.71
C LEU A 26 22.24 -16.06 12.41
N LYS A 27 22.05 -15.44 11.25
CA LYS A 27 22.62 -14.12 10.95
C LYS A 27 22.07 -13.04 11.87
N ALA A 28 20.75 -13.01 12.10
CA ALA A 28 20.14 -12.04 13.00
C ALA A 28 20.68 -12.17 14.44
N HIS A 29 21.07 -13.38 14.86
CA HIS A 29 21.76 -13.57 16.13
C HIS A 29 23.16 -12.93 16.16
N ASP A 30 23.96 -13.07 15.10
CA ASP A 30 25.24 -12.35 14.98
C ASP A 30 25.03 -10.82 14.99
N ASP A 31 24.01 -10.32 14.29
CA ASP A 31 23.65 -8.90 14.29
C ASP A 31 23.27 -8.42 15.72
N TYR A 32 22.66 -9.30 16.53
CA TYR A 32 22.38 -9.02 17.94
C TYR A 32 23.65 -9.00 18.79
N MET A 33 24.54 -9.99 18.62
CA MET A 33 25.82 -10.06 19.35
C MET A 33 26.74 -8.87 19.05
N THR A 34 26.63 -8.31 17.85
CA THR A 34 27.35 -7.10 17.41
C THR A 34 26.60 -5.79 17.72
N SER A 35 25.48 -5.86 18.46
CA SER A 35 24.64 -4.71 18.83
C SER A 35 24.05 -3.92 17.64
N ILE A 36 23.97 -4.53 16.45
CA ILE A 36 23.30 -3.95 15.28
C ILE A 36 21.79 -3.98 15.49
N ILE A 37 21.26 -5.08 16.03
CA ILE A 37 19.85 -5.20 16.43
C ILE A 37 19.72 -5.36 17.94
N SER A 38 18.63 -4.84 18.49
CA SER A 38 18.34 -4.99 19.92
C SER A 38 17.82 -6.38 20.28
N GLU A 39 17.98 -6.79 21.54
CA GLU A 39 17.38 -8.03 22.07
C GLU A 39 15.87 -8.09 21.79
N ALA A 40 15.18 -6.97 21.98
CA ALA A 40 13.75 -6.87 21.74
C ALA A 40 13.39 -7.10 20.25
N GLU A 41 14.25 -6.67 19.34
CA GLU A 41 14.08 -6.86 17.89
C GLU A 41 14.28 -8.31 17.49
N LEU A 42 15.37 -8.95 17.93
CA LEU A 42 15.60 -10.38 17.70
C LEU A 42 14.43 -11.21 18.25
N GLY A 43 13.99 -10.93 19.49
CA GLY A 43 12.84 -11.60 20.06
C GLY A 43 11.54 -11.36 19.29
N ARG A 44 11.33 -10.17 18.70
CA ARG A 44 10.16 -9.90 17.85
C ARG A 44 10.17 -10.72 16.55
N LEU A 45 11.34 -10.89 15.92
CA LEU A 45 11.48 -11.69 14.70
C LEU A 45 10.98 -13.13 14.91
N VAL A 46 11.23 -13.70 16.09
CA VAL A 46 10.78 -15.04 16.44
C VAL A 46 9.33 -15.06 16.93
N ARG A 47 8.94 -14.15 17.84
CA ARG A 47 7.58 -14.12 18.42
C ARG A 47 6.49 -13.87 17.39
N LEU A 48 6.75 -13.03 16.40
CA LEU A 48 5.74 -12.60 15.42
C LEU A 48 5.65 -13.52 14.19
N SER A 49 6.61 -14.45 14.02
CA SER A 49 6.64 -15.37 12.88
C SER A 49 6.71 -16.81 13.37
N LYS A 50 5.60 -17.55 13.18
CA LYS A 50 5.54 -18.98 13.49
C LYS A 50 6.60 -19.77 12.72
N ASP A 51 6.85 -19.37 11.47
CA ASP A 51 7.82 -20.01 10.57
C ASP A 51 9.26 -19.81 11.05
N ASN A 52 9.59 -18.63 11.61
CA ASN A 52 10.92 -18.39 12.18
C ASN A 52 11.14 -19.26 13.41
N ARG A 53 10.11 -19.41 14.26
CA ARG A 53 10.20 -20.27 15.46
C ARG A 53 10.31 -21.75 15.08
N SER A 54 9.51 -22.23 14.13
CA SER A 54 9.60 -23.62 13.68
C SER A 54 10.96 -23.92 13.03
N ALA A 55 11.48 -22.99 12.21
CA ALA A 55 12.79 -23.14 11.58
C ALA A 55 13.93 -23.33 12.61
N MET A 56 13.90 -22.63 13.75
CA MET A 56 14.88 -22.83 14.83
C MET A 56 14.78 -24.21 15.46
N VAL A 57 13.57 -24.66 15.80
CA VAL A 57 13.34 -25.97 16.41
C VAL A 57 13.71 -27.10 15.44
N GLU A 58 13.26 -27.01 14.18
CA GLU A 58 13.59 -27.97 13.12
C GLU A 58 15.11 -28.05 12.87
N THR A 59 15.80 -26.91 12.96
CA THR A 59 17.26 -26.87 12.84
C THR A 59 17.94 -27.58 14.00
N MET A 60 17.47 -27.37 15.24
CA MET A 60 18.02 -28.07 16.41
C MET A 60 17.86 -29.59 16.28
N VAL A 61 16.67 -30.05 15.87
CA VAL A 61 16.41 -31.49 15.65
C VAL A 61 17.32 -32.02 14.54
N LYS A 62 17.36 -31.37 13.38
CA LYS A 62 18.18 -31.79 12.24
C LYS A 62 19.66 -31.87 12.57
N VAL A 63 20.19 -30.86 13.27
CA VAL A 63 21.61 -30.81 13.64
C VAL A 63 21.93 -31.87 14.72
N SER A 64 20.97 -32.18 15.61
CA SER A 64 21.13 -33.27 16.57
C SER A 64 21.21 -34.65 15.89
N GLU A 65 20.44 -34.88 14.82
CA GLU A 65 20.54 -36.12 14.03
C GLU A 65 21.89 -36.24 13.31
N ILE A 66 22.42 -35.12 12.79
CA ILE A 66 23.74 -35.08 12.15
C ILE A 66 24.83 -35.38 13.19
N MET A 67 24.72 -34.78 14.38
CA MET A 67 25.63 -35.03 15.50
C MET A 67 25.69 -36.51 15.89
N ALA A 68 24.53 -37.19 15.93
CA ALA A 68 24.47 -38.63 16.23
C ALA A 68 25.15 -39.49 15.14
N LYS A 69 25.07 -39.07 13.87
CA LYS A 69 25.66 -39.80 12.73
C LYS A 69 27.14 -39.50 12.51
N LYS A 70 27.60 -38.32 12.91
CA LYS A 70 28.96 -37.81 12.67
C LYS A 70 29.54 -37.18 13.95
N PRO A 71 30.06 -38.01 14.86
CA PRO A 71 30.58 -37.52 16.14
C PRO A 71 31.75 -36.54 15.98
N ASP A 72 32.53 -36.64 14.91
CA ASP A 72 33.64 -35.72 14.60
C ASP A 72 33.16 -34.27 14.37
N GLU A 73 31.90 -34.09 13.97
CA GLU A 73 31.30 -32.76 13.72
C GLU A 73 30.51 -32.24 14.94
N SER A 74 30.54 -32.95 16.07
CA SER A 74 29.74 -32.66 17.27
C SER A 74 29.94 -31.25 17.80
N ALA A 75 31.16 -30.70 17.75
CA ALA A 75 31.46 -29.35 18.20
C ALA A 75 30.67 -28.29 17.40
N HIS A 76 30.61 -28.42 16.08
CA HIS A 76 29.86 -27.51 15.22
C HIS A 76 28.35 -27.66 15.39
N CYS A 77 27.88 -28.90 15.54
CA CYS A 77 26.48 -29.19 15.79
C CYS A 77 26.01 -28.55 17.11
N LEU A 78 26.78 -28.72 18.18
CA LEU A 78 26.50 -28.12 19.49
C LEU A 78 26.48 -26.59 19.41
N ALA A 79 27.39 -25.97 18.66
CA ALA A 79 27.42 -24.53 18.48
C ALA A 79 26.14 -23.99 17.82
N ILE A 80 25.64 -24.65 16.77
CA ILE A 80 24.39 -24.26 16.10
C ILE A 80 23.20 -24.47 17.03
N ILE A 81 23.12 -25.62 17.72
CA ILE A 81 22.04 -25.91 18.67
C ILE A 81 21.99 -24.86 19.78
N LYS A 82 23.15 -24.50 20.34
CA LYS A 82 23.25 -23.46 21.36
C LYS A 82 22.78 -22.10 20.85
N THR A 83 23.19 -21.71 19.64
CA THR A 83 22.75 -20.45 19.00
C THR A 83 21.23 -20.42 18.81
N CYS A 84 20.64 -21.50 18.29
CA CYS A 84 19.18 -21.61 18.17
C CYS A 84 18.48 -21.54 19.53
N GLY A 85 19.04 -22.18 20.56
CA GLY A 85 18.52 -22.12 21.93
C GLY A 85 18.56 -20.71 22.52
N GLU A 86 19.63 -19.96 22.29
CA GLU A 86 19.77 -18.56 22.72
C GLU A 86 18.72 -17.66 22.04
N ILE A 87 18.51 -17.82 20.72
CA ILE A 87 17.46 -17.13 19.97
C ILE A 87 16.06 -17.40 20.56
N ILE A 88 15.73 -18.66 20.83
CA ILE A 88 14.42 -19.05 21.40
C ILE A 88 14.27 -18.48 22.83
N THR A 89 15.33 -18.54 23.64
CA THR A 89 15.32 -18.01 25.01
C THR A 89 15.04 -16.51 25.01
N ILE A 90 15.67 -15.75 24.11
CA ILE A 90 15.40 -14.31 23.93
C ILE A 90 13.96 -14.06 23.49
N ALA A 91 13.41 -14.92 22.64
CA ALA A 91 12.02 -14.83 22.20
C ALA A 91 11.02 -15.09 23.34
N ASP A 92 11.35 -15.98 24.28
CA ASP A 92 10.48 -16.36 25.39
C ASP A 92 10.54 -15.38 26.58
N ARG A 93 11.53 -14.48 26.61
CA ARG A 93 11.56 -13.38 27.60
C ARG A 93 10.30 -12.50 27.47
N PRO A 94 9.72 -12.05 28.60
CA PRO A 94 8.58 -11.16 28.59
C PRO A 94 8.95 -9.87 27.84
N VAL A 95 8.06 -9.42 26.95
CA VAL A 95 8.31 -8.23 26.14
C VAL A 95 8.51 -7.03 27.07
N PRO A 96 9.62 -6.26 26.96
CA PRO A 96 9.78 -5.06 27.74
C PRO A 96 8.58 -4.15 27.53
N THR A 97 7.91 -3.78 28.61
CA THR A 97 6.69 -2.95 28.65
C THR A 97 6.90 -1.51 28.15
N GLY A 98 8.09 -1.18 27.64
CA GLY A 98 8.51 0.16 27.21
C GLY A 98 7.98 0.64 25.86
N GLY A 99 7.00 -0.03 25.27
CA GLY A 99 6.31 0.46 24.07
C GLY A 99 4.80 0.40 24.28
N PHE A 100 4.05 1.35 23.71
CA PHE A 100 2.59 1.42 23.84
C PHE A 100 1.97 0.08 23.40
N PRO A 101 1.62 -0.81 24.35
CA PRO A 101 1.13 -2.11 23.99
C PRO A 101 -0.30 -1.89 23.51
N TYR A 102 -0.67 -2.55 22.41
CA TYR A 102 -2.03 -2.53 21.89
C TYR A 102 -2.50 -1.21 21.26
N PHE A 103 -1.71 -0.62 20.38
CA PHE A 103 -2.18 0.48 19.52
C PHE A 103 -3.55 0.19 18.88
N PHE A 104 -3.82 -1.06 18.47
CA PHE A 104 -5.13 -1.46 17.92
C PHE A 104 -6.27 -1.64 18.93
N LYS A 105 -6.00 -1.70 20.25
CA LYS A 105 -7.03 -1.67 21.29
C LYS A 105 -7.50 -0.25 21.60
N LEU A 106 -6.75 0.78 21.20
CA LEU A 106 -7.22 2.16 21.29
C LEU A 106 -8.51 2.35 20.49
N PRO A 107 -9.45 3.19 20.93
CA PRO A 107 -10.60 3.58 20.13
C PRO A 107 -10.18 4.17 18.77
N PRO A 108 -10.95 3.94 17.68
CA PRO A 108 -10.64 4.46 16.35
C PRO A 108 -10.37 5.96 16.32
N GLU A 109 -11.03 6.73 17.17
CA GLU A 109 -10.90 8.19 17.31
C GLU A 109 -9.49 8.57 17.76
N VAL A 110 -8.95 7.85 18.75
CA VAL A 110 -7.59 8.06 19.26
C VAL A 110 -6.57 7.66 18.20
N ARG A 111 -6.77 6.52 17.53
CA ARG A 111 -5.88 6.08 16.44
C ARG A 111 -5.86 7.08 15.29
N ASN A 112 -7.02 7.61 14.91
CA ASN A 112 -7.13 8.66 13.89
C ASN A 112 -6.33 9.91 14.27
N ARG A 113 -6.40 10.37 15.53
CA ARG A 113 -5.59 11.50 16.01
C ARG A 113 -4.10 11.23 15.95
N VAL A 114 -3.68 10.00 16.29
CA VAL A 114 -2.27 9.58 16.16
C VAL A 114 -1.85 9.58 14.69
N TYR A 115 -2.69 9.08 13.78
CA TYR A 115 -2.40 9.17 12.34
C TYR A 115 -2.33 10.61 11.86
N ASP A 116 -3.21 11.47 12.32
CA ASP A 116 -3.17 12.89 11.97
C ASP A 116 -1.86 13.54 12.41
N PHE A 117 -1.42 13.29 13.64
CA PHE A 117 -0.13 13.77 14.12
C PHE A 117 1.03 13.18 13.31
N TYR A 118 0.99 11.87 13.03
CA TYR A 118 2.00 11.18 12.25
C TYR A 118 2.04 11.62 10.78
N LEU A 119 0.91 12.01 10.20
CA LEU A 119 0.78 12.46 8.82
C LEU A 119 0.89 13.98 8.66
N ARG A 120 0.91 14.76 9.75
CA ARG A 120 1.36 16.15 9.68
C ARG A 120 2.78 16.14 9.12
N ALA A 121 2.95 16.66 7.90
CA ALA A 121 4.26 17.14 7.51
C ALA A 121 4.62 18.18 8.57
N GLY A 122 5.80 18.05 9.19
CA GLY A 122 6.37 19.27 9.75
C GLY A 122 6.47 20.21 8.56
N GLU A 123 5.79 21.36 8.61
CA GLU A 123 6.13 22.47 7.73
C GLU A 123 7.56 22.84 8.12
N THR A 124 8.53 22.12 7.56
CA THR A 124 9.93 22.45 7.69
C THR A 124 10.10 23.72 6.88
N THR A 125 10.04 24.84 7.62
CA THR A 125 10.62 26.16 7.36
C THR A 125 10.81 26.52 5.89
N LYS A 126 10.24 27.67 5.46
CA LYS A 126 10.53 28.31 4.17
C LYS A 126 12.06 28.42 3.96
N THR A 127 12.69 27.44 3.34
CA THR A 127 14.11 27.51 3.02
C THR A 127 14.24 28.36 1.77
N LEU A 128 14.87 29.51 1.90
CA LEU A 128 15.29 30.32 0.75
C LEU A 128 16.28 29.49 -0.07
N ILE A 129 15.86 29.06 -1.26
CA ILE A 129 16.81 28.52 -2.24
C ILE A 129 17.56 29.73 -2.79
N PRO A 130 18.90 29.83 -2.61
CA PRO A 130 19.67 30.88 -3.26
C PRO A 130 19.48 30.73 -4.77
N HIS A 131 19.01 31.80 -5.41
CA HIS A 131 18.84 31.83 -6.86
C HIS A 131 20.16 31.40 -7.52
N PRO A 132 20.17 30.50 -8.52
CA PRO A 132 21.39 30.20 -9.25
C PRO A 132 22.05 31.51 -9.67
N LYS A 133 23.34 31.68 -9.33
CA LYS A 133 24.12 32.88 -9.64
C LYS A 133 23.87 33.24 -11.10
N LYS A 134 23.53 34.51 -11.37
CA LYS A 134 23.33 35.00 -12.74
C LYS A 134 24.48 34.50 -13.63
N PRO A 135 24.21 33.99 -14.85
CA PRO A 135 25.25 33.94 -15.85
C PRO A 135 25.79 35.37 -16.01
N ALA A 136 27.11 35.52 -15.98
CA ALA A 136 27.76 36.82 -16.00
C ALA A 136 27.24 37.65 -17.20
N GLY A 137 26.56 38.77 -16.96
CA GLY A 137 26.13 39.70 -18.01
C GLY A 137 24.64 40.13 -18.06
N CYS A 138 23.71 39.57 -17.27
CA CYS A 138 22.31 40.08 -17.29
C CYS A 138 22.13 41.36 -16.46
N SER A 139 21.68 42.44 -17.11
CA SER A 139 21.35 43.75 -16.53
C SER A 139 19.97 43.84 -15.87
N CYS A 140 19.21 42.74 -15.84
CA CYS A 140 17.90 42.64 -15.17
C CYS A 140 17.97 42.92 -13.66
N ALA A 141 16.98 43.59 -13.06
CA ALA A 141 16.89 43.79 -11.60
C ALA A 141 16.89 42.43 -10.86
N PRO A 142 17.42 42.33 -9.62
CA PRO A 142 17.39 41.08 -8.86
C PRO A 142 15.93 40.64 -8.67
N HIS A 143 15.54 39.57 -9.36
CA HIS A 143 14.22 38.96 -9.17
C HIS A 143 14.11 38.47 -7.72
N GLU A 144 13.03 38.82 -7.02
CA GLU A 144 12.75 38.26 -5.69
C GLU A 144 12.77 36.73 -5.83
N ALA A 145 13.58 36.06 -5.01
CA ALA A 145 13.73 34.61 -5.12
C ALA A 145 12.35 33.97 -4.92
N PRO A 146 11.87 33.15 -5.87
CA PRO A 146 10.59 32.50 -5.74
C PRO A 146 10.55 31.69 -4.44
N LYS A 147 9.59 32.01 -3.57
CA LYS A 147 9.35 31.31 -2.31
C LYS A 147 8.71 29.96 -2.64
N TYR A 148 9.52 28.93 -2.82
CA TYR A 148 9.00 27.58 -2.98
C TYR A 148 8.69 26.96 -1.61
N LEU A 149 7.54 26.31 -1.50
CA LEU A 149 7.27 25.40 -0.39
C LEU A 149 8.00 24.09 -0.67
N TYR A 150 9.04 23.80 0.11
CA TYR A 150 9.71 22.51 0.03
C TYR A 150 8.99 21.51 0.92
N PHE A 151 8.40 20.48 0.31
CA PHE A 151 7.82 19.37 1.06
C PHE A 151 8.92 18.34 1.30
N THR A 152 9.38 18.19 2.55
CA THR A 152 10.31 17.12 2.90
C THR A 152 9.59 15.78 2.74
N PRO A 153 10.12 14.83 1.92
CA PRO A 153 9.53 13.51 1.79
C PRO A 153 9.49 12.83 3.17
N LYS A 154 8.29 12.59 3.70
CA LYS A 154 8.14 11.91 4.98
C LYS A 154 8.15 10.40 4.77
N SER A 155 9.13 9.72 5.36
CA SER A 155 9.15 8.26 5.39
C SER A 155 8.01 7.75 6.27
N VAL A 156 7.02 7.11 5.64
CA VAL A 156 5.84 6.55 6.34
C VAL A 156 6.10 5.08 6.64
N SER A 157 7.13 4.79 7.46
CA SER A 157 7.55 3.42 7.81
C SER A 157 6.41 2.56 8.39
N ALA A 158 5.43 3.20 9.05
CA ALA A 158 4.24 2.55 9.58
C ALA A 158 3.39 1.83 8.50
N LEU A 159 3.46 2.25 7.23
CA LEU A 159 2.78 1.55 6.12
C LEU A 159 3.34 0.13 5.89
N ARG A 160 4.56 -0.16 6.35
CA ARG A 160 5.22 -1.46 6.18
C ARG A 160 4.91 -2.43 7.32
N ALA A 161 4.45 -1.96 8.49
CA ALA A 161 4.34 -2.79 9.68
C ALA A 161 3.19 -3.81 9.63
N SER A 162 1.99 -3.43 9.14
CA SER A 162 0.89 -4.38 8.95
C SER A 162 -0.12 -3.93 7.90
N LYS A 163 -0.84 -4.87 7.29
CA LYS A 163 -1.90 -4.60 6.31
C LYS A 163 -3.02 -3.73 6.91
N ARG A 164 -3.42 -4.00 8.16
CA ARG A 164 -4.45 -3.23 8.87
C ARG A 164 -3.99 -1.80 9.13
N LEU A 165 -2.78 -1.61 9.65
CA LEU A 165 -2.21 -0.28 9.89
C LEU A 165 -2.13 0.54 8.61
N ARG A 166 -1.67 -0.10 7.53
CA ARG A 166 -1.58 0.49 6.19
C ARG A 166 -2.93 1.01 5.70
N GLN A 167 -4.00 0.23 5.87
CA GLN A 167 -5.35 0.63 5.48
C GLN A 167 -5.86 1.83 6.30
N GLU A 168 -5.67 1.82 7.62
CA GLU A 168 -6.10 2.94 8.47
C GLU A 168 -5.31 4.23 8.16
N ILE A 169 -4.00 4.13 7.90
CA ILE A 169 -3.18 5.28 7.50
C ILE A 169 -3.58 5.80 6.11
N TYR A 170 -3.83 4.93 5.13
CA TYR A 170 -4.32 5.38 3.82
C TYR A 170 -5.67 6.08 3.92
N ALA A 171 -6.57 5.60 4.77
CA ALA A 171 -7.84 6.28 5.02
C ALA A 171 -7.66 7.65 5.68
N ALA A 172 -6.71 7.79 6.61
CA ALA A 172 -6.36 9.08 7.20
C ALA A 172 -5.74 10.04 6.16
N LEU A 173 -4.79 9.55 5.35
CA LEU A 173 -4.16 10.33 4.29
C LEU A 173 -5.17 10.76 3.22
N TYR A 174 -6.11 9.89 2.87
CA TYR A 174 -7.19 10.20 1.95
C TYR A 174 -8.06 11.35 2.46
N ARG A 175 -8.56 11.22 3.70
CA ARG A 175 -9.41 12.23 4.34
C ARG A 175 -8.70 13.59 4.48
N ARG A 176 -7.41 13.59 4.77
CA ARG A 176 -6.66 14.80 5.11
C ARG A 176 -6.10 15.55 3.91
N TYR A 177 -5.60 14.84 2.90
CA TYR A 177 -4.86 15.47 1.81
C TYR A 177 -5.45 15.16 0.44
N LEU A 178 -5.81 13.90 0.19
CA LEU A 178 -6.17 13.51 -1.17
C LEU A 178 -7.57 13.97 -1.56
N LYS A 179 -8.55 13.95 -0.66
CA LYS A 179 -9.94 14.26 -0.98
C LYS A 179 -10.09 15.61 -1.71
N GLU A 180 -9.41 16.65 -1.22
CA GLU A 180 -9.51 18.01 -1.76
C GLU A 180 -8.46 18.32 -2.85
N ASN A 181 -7.39 17.54 -2.96
CA ASN A 181 -6.27 17.86 -3.85
C ASN A 181 -6.10 16.89 -5.02
N VAL A 182 -6.86 15.79 -5.07
CA VAL A 182 -6.75 14.83 -6.17
C VAL A 182 -7.34 15.43 -7.44
N ARG A 183 -6.47 15.69 -8.41
CA ARG A 183 -6.82 16.23 -9.73
C ARG A 183 -6.94 15.18 -10.82
N SER A 184 -6.21 14.07 -10.70
CA SER A 184 -6.19 13.02 -11.71
C SER A 184 -6.21 11.64 -11.06
N ILE A 185 -7.12 10.78 -11.51
CA ILE A 185 -7.24 9.40 -11.05
C ILE A 185 -7.13 8.47 -12.25
N LYS A 186 -6.32 7.42 -12.08
CA LYS A 186 -6.35 6.24 -12.95
C LYS A 186 -6.72 5.05 -12.10
N PHE A 187 -7.80 4.35 -12.45
CA PHE A 187 -8.22 3.17 -11.72
C PHE A 187 -8.57 2.01 -12.66
N HIS A 188 -8.36 0.80 -12.15
CA HIS A 188 -8.80 -0.43 -12.81
C HIS A 188 -10.22 -0.73 -12.36
N TRP A 189 -11.15 -0.80 -13.30
CA TRP A 189 -12.55 -1.03 -13.00
C TRP A 189 -12.81 -2.53 -12.83
N CYS A 190 -12.77 -2.98 -11.57
CA CYS A 190 -13.02 -4.36 -11.19
C CYS A 190 -13.42 -4.47 -9.70
N GLY A 191 -13.97 -5.63 -9.34
CA GLY A 191 -14.23 -6.01 -7.95
C GLY A 191 -15.67 -5.80 -7.47
N PRO A 192 -16.02 -6.35 -6.29
CA PRO A 192 -17.39 -6.45 -5.80
C PRO A 192 -17.95 -5.16 -5.17
N LYS A 193 -17.14 -4.11 -5.06
CA LYS A 193 -17.50 -2.81 -4.47
C LYS A 193 -17.19 -1.65 -5.42
N ALA A 194 -17.26 -1.92 -6.72
CA ALA A 194 -16.89 -0.96 -7.76
C ALA A 194 -17.82 0.26 -7.74
N ASP A 195 -19.12 0.03 -7.61
CA ASP A 195 -20.18 1.01 -7.36
C ASP A 195 -19.83 1.96 -6.21
N THR A 196 -19.62 1.43 -5.00
CA THR A 196 -19.32 2.24 -3.81
C THR A 196 -18.01 3.01 -3.97
N ALA A 197 -17.01 2.42 -4.62
CA ALA A 197 -15.72 3.07 -4.85
C ALA A 197 -15.82 4.21 -5.87
N ILE A 198 -16.59 4.03 -6.93
CA ILE A 198 -16.83 5.05 -7.96
C ILE A 198 -17.69 6.18 -7.39
N GLU A 199 -18.68 5.86 -6.56
CA GLU A 199 -19.51 6.87 -5.90
C GLU A 199 -18.68 7.83 -5.05
N LYS A 200 -17.67 7.33 -4.33
CA LYS A 200 -16.74 8.16 -3.56
C LYS A 200 -15.93 9.15 -4.39
N LEU A 201 -15.80 8.94 -5.70
CA LEU A 201 -15.14 9.90 -6.59
C LEU A 201 -15.93 11.21 -6.69
N LYS A 202 -17.25 11.19 -6.43
CA LYS A 202 -18.07 12.42 -6.33
C LYS A 202 -17.62 13.32 -5.19
N GLU A 203 -16.99 12.76 -4.16
CA GLU A 203 -16.49 13.54 -3.03
C GLU A 203 -15.18 14.29 -3.33
N CYS A 204 -14.54 14.01 -4.48
CA CYS A 204 -13.29 14.65 -4.91
C CYS A 204 -13.59 15.93 -5.71
N SER A 205 -13.79 17.05 -5.02
CA SER A 205 -14.14 18.33 -5.64
C SER A 205 -13.10 18.84 -6.65
N SER A 206 -11.82 18.55 -6.46
CA SER A 206 -10.76 18.99 -7.38
C SER A 206 -10.46 18.04 -8.53
N LEU A 207 -11.24 16.96 -8.72
CA LEU A 207 -10.98 15.98 -9.77
C LEU A 207 -11.24 16.58 -11.16
N GLU A 208 -10.22 16.60 -12.01
CA GLU A 208 -10.25 17.16 -13.37
C GLU A 208 -10.06 16.08 -14.46
N SER A 209 -9.35 15.00 -14.13
CA SER A 209 -8.94 13.97 -15.08
C SER A 209 -9.23 12.57 -14.58
N LEU A 210 -9.86 11.75 -15.41
CA LEU A 210 -10.20 10.36 -15.10
C LEU A 210 -9.73 9.40 -16.21
N CYS A 211 -8.95 8.39 -15.84
CA CYS A 211 -8.56 7.29 -16.71
C CYS A 211 -9.16 5.97 -16.18
N VAL A 212 -10.11 5.42 -16.92
CA VAL A 212 -10.76 4.14 -16.60
C VAL A 212 -10.06 3.03 -17.34
N VAL A 213 -9.53 2.04 -16.62
CA VAL A 213 -8.88 0.86 -17.22
C VAL A 213 -9.83 -0.34 -17.16
N VAL A 214 -10.18 -0.88 -18.32
CA VAL A 214 -11.15 -1.97 -18.49
C VAL A 214 -10.49 -3.27 -18.94
N SER A 215 -11.10 -4.40 -18.56
CA SER A 215 -10.66 -5.74 -18.93
C SER A 215 -11.86 -6.71 -18.94
N LYS A 216 -11.63 -8.01 -19.23
CA LYS A 216 -12.69 -9.01 -19.05
C LYS A 216 -13.21 -9.09 -17.61
N SER A 217 -12.37 -8.78 -16.61
CA SER A 217 -12.79 -8.84 -15.19
C SER A 217 -13.74 -7.71 -14.78
N THR A 218 -13.90 -6.66 -15.61
CA THR A 218 -14.82 -5.55 -15.35
C THR A 218 -16.28 -5.99 -15.20
N THR A 219 -16.74 -6.99 -15.97
CA THR A 219 -18.11 -7.53 -15.85
C THR A 219 -18.19 -8.82 -15.02
N ARG A 220 -17.21 -9.10 -14.15
CA ARG A 220 -17.36 -10.21 -13.18
C ARG A 220 -18.46 -9.93 -12.17
N HIS A 221 -18.66 -8.66 -11.85
CA HIS A 221 -19.73 -8.19 -10.97
C HIS A 221 -20.68 -7.36 -11.81
N LEU A 222 -21.97 -7.70 -11.74
CA LEU A 222 -23.00 -7.14 -12.59
C LEU A 222 -23.87 -6.16 -11.81
N THR A 223 -24.54 -5.25 -12.52
CA THR A 223 -25.57 -4.40 -11.92
C THR A 223 -26.71 -5.23 -11.34
N ARG A 224 -27.45 -4.67 -10.37
CA ARG A 224 -28.60 -5.36 -9.75
C ARG A 224 -29.64 -5.77 -10.79
N ARG A 225 -29.85 -4.93 -11.81
CA ARG A 225 -30.75 -5.21 -12.94
C ARG A 225 -30.33 -6.47 -13.70
N GLU A 226 -29.06 -6.56 -14.09
CA GLU A 226 -28.56 -7.71 -14.87
C GLU A 226 -28.49 -8.99 -14.02
N GLN A 227 -28.16 -8.88 -12.73
CA GLN A 227 -28.27 -10.03 -11.81
C GLN A 227 -29.70 -10.58 -11.76
N GLY A 228 -30.69 -9.68 -11.68
CA GLY A 228 -32.10 -10.07 -11.75
C GLY A 228 -32.44 -10.74 -13.07
N PHE A 229 -31.98 -10.19 -14.20
CA PHE A 229 -32.19 -10.79 -15.51
C PHE A 229 -31.60 -12.20 -15.62
N HIS A 230 -30.37 -12.39 -15.16
CA HIS A 230 -29.70 -13.70 -15.15
C HIS A 230 -30.44 -14.75 -14.30
N ALA A 231 -31.13 -14.35 -13.24
CA ALA A 231 -31.89 -15.26 -12.39
C ALA A 231 -33.07 -15.92 -13.14
N PHE A 232 -33.65 -15.24 -14.13
CA PHE A 232 -34.82 -15.74 -14.87
C PHE A 232 -34.49 -16.24 -16.28
N PHE A 233 -33.50 -15.63 -16.95
CA PHE A 233 -33.20 -15.89 -18.37
C PHE A 233 -31.84 -16.56 -18.59
N GLY A 234 -31.07 -16.82 -17.52
CA GLY A 234 -29.73 -17.41 -17.60
C GLY A 234 -28.65 -16.42 -18.02
N SER A 235 -27.40 -16.91 -18.08
CA SER A 235 -26.24 -16.07 -18.41
C SER A 235 -26.09 -15.89 -19.91
N LYS A 236 -25.88 -14.64 -20.35
CA LYS A 236 -25.46 -14.35 -21.73
C LYS A 236 -24.05 -14.90 -21.99
N ARG A 237 -23.76 -15.28 -23.24
CA ARG A 237 -22.41 -15.69 -23.68
C ARG A 237 -21.38 -14.58 -23.54
N THR A 238 -21.82 -13.33 -23.73
CA THR A 238 -21.01 -12.12 -23.61
C THR A 238 -21.81 -11.07 -22.89
N VAL A 239 -21.27 -10.56 -21.79
CA VAL A 239 -21.89 -9.49 -21.01
C VAL A 239 -21.33 -8.15 -21.49
N PRO A 240 -22.19 -7.21 -21.93
CA PRO A 240 -21.74 -5.90 -22.37
C PRO A 240 -21.22 -5.09 -21.19
N ILE A 241 -20.27 -4.18 -21.46
CA ILE A 241 -19.64 -3.36 -20.42
C ILE A 241 -20.62 -2.44 -19.69
N THR A 242 -21.75 -2.13 -20.31
CA THR A 242 -22.84 -1.33 -19.74
C THR A 242 -23.60 -2.04 -18.62
N ASP A 243 -23.39 -3.34 -18.43
CA ASP A 243 -23.99 -4.09 -17.32
C ASP A 243 -22.97 -4.37 -16.19
N ALA A 244 -21.75 -3.81 -16.27
CA ALA A 244 -20.76 -3.88 -15.21
C ALA A 244 -21.20 -3.08 -13.97
N LEU A 245 -20.98 -3.66 -12.77
CA LEU A 245 -21.22 -2.98 -11.50
C LEU A 245 -20.41 -1.67 -11.42
N GLY A 246 -21.07 -0.56 -11.11
CA GLY A 246 -20.42 0.76 -11.04
C GLY A 246 -20.66 1.67 -12.25
N ILE A 247 -21.28 1.17 -13.32
CA ILE A 247 -21.54 1.96 -14.53
C ILE A 247 -22.48 3.14 -14.24
N ASP A 248 -23.54 2.92 -13.47
CA ASP A 248 -24.55 3.93 -13.17
C ASP A 248 -23.97 5.07 -12.34
N GLU A 249 -23.07 4.74 -11.40
CA GLU A 249 -22.34 5.71 -10.59
C GLU A 249 -21.30 6.46 -11.44
N LEU A 250 -20.64 5.76 -12.36
CA LEU A 250 -19.61 6.32 -13.22
C LEU A 250 -20.19 7.37 -14.17
N ILE A 251 -21.33 7.06 -14.81
CA ILE A 251 -22.01 8.00 -15.71
C ILE A 251 -22.64 9.18 -14.99
N GLN A 252 -22.75 9.16 -13.66
CA GLN A 252 -23.23 10.30 -12.87
C GLN A 252 -22.11 11.28 -12.51
N LEU A 253 -20.83 10.93 -12.73
CA LEU A 253 -19.72 11.87 -12.55
C LEU A 253 -19.81 13.01 -13.57
N ARG A 254 -19.46 14.23 -13.15
CA ARG A 254 -19.59 15.47 -13.92
C ARG A 254 -18.43 16.42 -13.62
N GLY A 255 -18.17 17.35 -14.54
CA GLY A 255 -17.18 18.43 -14.42
C GLY A 255 -15.73 18.01 -14.71
N LEU A 256 -15.50 16.90 -15.42
CA LEU A 256 -14.16 16.45 -15.77
C LEU A 256 -13.67 17.11 -17.06
N LYS A 257 -12.44 17.63 -17.05
CA LYS A 257 -11.78 18.20 -18.22
C LYS A 257 -11.27 17.11 -19.16
N LYS A 258 -10.73 16.03 -18.59
CA LYS A 258 -10.12 14.92 -19.34
C LYS A 258 -10.70 13.58 -18.93
N VAL A 259 -11.10 12.79 -19.91
CA VAL A 259 -11.65 11.45 -19.71
C VAL A 259 -11.01 10.51 -20.72
N GLU A 260 -10.44 9.41 -20.22
CA GLU A 260 -9.74 8.43 -21.04
C GLU A 260 -10.17 7.01 -20.66
N VAL A 261 -10.37 6.16 -21.66
CA VAL A 261 -10.62 4.72 -21.46
C VAL A 261 -9.47 3.92 -22.06
N ARG A 262 -8.83 3.11 -21.23
CA ARG A 262 -7.74 2.22 -21.63
C ARG A 262 -8.13 0.76 -21.41
N THR A 263 -7.57 -0.12 -22.21
CA THR A 263 -7.56 -1.54 -21.91
C THR A 263 -6.35 -1.89 -21.05
N VAL A 264 -6.46 -2.96 -20.29
CA VAL A 264 -5.31 -3.58 -19.62
C VAL A 264 -4.29 -4.06 -20.64
N ASP A 265 -3.01 -4.09 -20.25
CA ASP A 265 -1.95 -4.72 -21.03
C ASP A 265 -2.26 -6.21 -21.21
N SER A 266 -2.13 -6.73 -22.43
CA SER A 266 -2.40 -8.13 -22.77
C SER A 266 -1.55 -9.12 -21.97
N ARG A 267 -0.38 -8.69 -21.46
CA ARG A 267 0.46 -9.49 -20.57
C ARG A 267 -0.13 -9.66 -19.16
N ARG A 268 -1.04 -8.78 -18.74
CA ARG A 268 -1.54 -8.70 -17.36
C ARG A 268 -2.93 -9.27 -17.20
N ALA A 269 -3.79 -9.15 -18.21
CA ALA A 269 -5.12 -9.74 -18.20
C ALA A 269 -5.74 -9.73 -19.60
N ASP A 270 -6.79 -10.52 -19.76
CA ASP A 270 -7.59 -10.54 -20.98
C ASP A 270 -8.23 -9.18 -21.28
N MET A 271 -7.96 -8.70 -22.49
CA MET A 271 -8.51 -7.45 -23.00
C MET A 271 -9.98 -7.60 -23.41
N ARG A 272 -10.68 -6.47 -23.32
CA ARG A 272 -11.98 -6.25 -23.98
C ARG A 272 -11.76 -5.90 -25.45
N THR A 273 -12.84 -5.94 -26.24
CA THR A 273 -12.73 -5.59 -27.66
C THR A 273 -12.47 -4.08 -27.83
N ALA A 274 -11.88 -3.70 -28.96
CA ALA A 274 -11.62 -2.29 -29.28
C ALA A 274 -12.93 -1.49 -29.39
N ASP A 275 -13.99 -2.13 -29.88
CA ASP A 275 -15.32 -1.53 -30.05
C ASP A 275 -15.98 -1.20 -28.71
N GLU A 276 -15.89 -2.12 -27.72
CA GLU A 276 -16.37 -1.86 -26.36
C GLU A 276 -15.62 -0.69 -25.72
N ARG A 277 -14.29 -0.62 -25.92
CA ARG A 277 -13.47 0.49 -25.44
C ARG A 277 -13.87 1.81 -26.09
N ALA A 278 -14.07 1.83 -27.41
CA ALA A 278 -14.47 3.02 -28.16
C ALA A 278 -15.86 3.51 -27.73
N SER A 279 -16.82 2.59 -27.62
CA SER A 279 -18.20 2.85 -27.20
C SER A 279 -18.25 3.42 -25.79
N LEU A 280 -17.53 2.81 -24.84
CA LEU A 280 -17.43 3.32 -23.48
C LEU A 280 -16.75 4.70 -23.45
N SER A 281 -15.69 4.90 -24.24
CA SER A 281 -15.01 6.19 -24.32
C SER A 281 -15.96 7.30 -24.79
N ALA A 282 -16.76 7.04 -25.83
CA ALA A 282 -17.75 7.99 -26.32
C ALA A 282 -18.81 8.31 -25.26
N LEU A 283 -19.36 7.26 -24.62
CA LEU A 283 -20.38 7.40 -23.57
C LEU A 283 -19.87 8.21 -22.38
N LEU A 284 -18.64 7.94 -21.92
CA LEU A 284 -18.04 8.66 -20.80
C LEU A 284 -17.69 10.10 -21.19
N GLN A 285 -17.18 10.34 -22.39
CA GLN A 285 -16.89 11.72 -22.83
C GLN A 285 -18.16 12.57 -22.93
N ALA A 286 -19.27 12.00 -23.40
CA ALA A 286 -20.55 12.70 -23.49
C ALA A 286 -21.13 13.07 -22.12
N ASN A 287 -20.91 12.24 -21.10
CA ASN A 287 -21.50 12.41 -19.78
C ASN A 287 -20.58 13.19 -18.81
N LEU A 288 -19.32 12.79 -18.68
CA LEU A 288 -18.44 13.25 -17.60
C LEU A 288 -17.94 14.68 -17.79
N LYS A 289 -17.97 15.20 -19.02
CA LYS A 289 -17.59 16.58 -19.36
C LYS A 289 -18.69 17.61 -19.12
N LEU A 290 -19.93 17.17 -18.90
CA LEU A 290 -21.03 18.07 -18.55
C LEU A 290 -20.72 18.80 -17.23
N PRO A 291 -21.21 20.04 -17.04
CA PRO A 291 -20.97 20.79 -15.82
C PRO A 291 -21.49 20.03 -14.60
N ARG A 292 -20.89 20.29 -13.44
CA ARG A 292 -21.42 19.74 -12.19
C ARG A 292 -22.79 20.35 -11.94
N LYS A 293 -23.70 19.54 -11.41
CA LYS A 293 -24.96 20.06 -10.88
C LYS A 293 -24.60 20.83 -9.62
N ASP A 294 -24.38 22.12 -9.75
CA ASP A 294 -24.18 22.99 -8.62
C ASP A 294 -25.49 22.99 -7.82
N GLY A 295 -25.42 22.68 -6.53
CA GLY A 295 -26.54 22.81 -5.61
C GLY A 295 -26.82 24.27 -5.25
N SER A 296 -26.74 25.19 -6.22
CA SER A 296 -27.18 26.57 -6.02
C SER A 296 -28.69 26.57 -5.99
N VAL A 297 -29.24 26.77 -4.79
CA VAL A 297 -30.57 27.34 -4.59
C VAL A 297 -30.62 28.61 -5.43
N ASP A 298 -31.40 28.56 -6.50
CA ASP A 298 -31.67 29.72 -7.34
C ASP A 298 -32.27 30.81 -6.44
N ALA A 299 -31.56 31.93 -6.34
CA ALA A 299 -32.17 33.17 -5.90
C ALA A 299 -33.29 33.49 -6.88
N GLN A 300 -34.54 33.44 -6.40
CA GLN A 300 -35.68 33.99 -7.12
C GLN A 300 -35.42 35.48 -7.30
N ASP A 301 -35.12 35.86 -8.53
CA ASP A 301 -35.17 37.25 -8.98
C ASP A 301 -36.65 37.56 -9.21
N ASP A 302 -37.30 38.10 -8.18
CA ASP A 302 -38.64 38.67 -8.24
C ASP A 302 -38.56 39.96 -9.07
N THR A 303 -38.60 39.85 -10.40
CA THR A 303 -38.98 40.98 -11.26
C THR A 303 -40.49 41.17 -11.20
N ASN A 304 -40.93 41.88 -10.16
CA ASN A 304 -42.23 42.53 -10.12
C ASN A 304 -42.18 43.76 -11.04
N SER A 305 -42.77 43.66 -12.24
CA SER A 305 -43.02 44.82 -13.10
C SER A 305 -44.49 45.22 -12.98
N HIS A 306 -44.70 46.39 -12.38
CA HIS A 306 -45.90 47.21 -12.55
C HIS A 306 -45.98 47.78 -13.97
#